data_AF-A0A816EJN0-F1
#
_entry.id   AF-A0A816EJN0-F1
#
_cell.length_a   1.000
_cell.length_b   1.000
_cell.length_c   1.000
_cell.angle_alpha   90.00
_cell.angle_beta   90.00
_cell.angle_gamma   90.00
#
_symmetry.space_group_name_H-M   'P 1'
#
loop_
_entity.id
_entity.type
_entity.pdbx_description
1 polymer ?
#
loop_
_entity_poly.entity_id
_entity_poly.type
_entity_poly.pdbx_seq_one_letter_code
_entity_poly.pdbx_strand_id
1 'polypeptide(L)'
;MQRFTDIEPTSKRLPPVYGYLAHQLLPLLKAIEPLIPTVDQLDRFAKIAKSECHFPSEHGLTRDESAAVFLYTMDWGQNSLYRILNHSLRAEDRSTLKPWFGYLKLFDTAAQKLPTVRKNLWRGVSQDVTKSFKQNDEFTWWTISSCSTSIKDLKDFLGPDSTLFLIEAVNGKDISYYTNFPNEHEAILCPGTRLRVLSDPLDQASMHIVRLQEITDDDKHDEHLSKPVHAISISDSNLVHPSSKPPTALTQTCNHTSGNTYRAEMKDDKKYATGKKNFTPDDWVEDKRTGHGVYIFADGSRYEGDWKDDKKHGKGTFTWPPEPNGKSETYIGDWVEDKITGRGVFIGADGRRYERICSQITSAFTVKY
;
A
#
# COMPACT_ATOMS: atom_id res chain seq x y z
N MET A 1 5.67 9.03 -8.44
CA MET A 1 6.87 8.27 -8.85
C MET A 1 6.37 6.95 -9.43
N GLN A 2 6.67 6.64 -10.70
CA GLN A 2 5.99 5.61 -11.50
C GLN A 2 6.43 4.18 -11.16
N ARG A 3 5.51 3.35 -10.64
CA ARG A 3 5.65 1.88 -10.50
C ARG A 3 4.85 1.07 -11.52
N PHE A 4 4.10 1.73 -12.39
CA PHE A 4 3.10 1.10 -13.27
C PHE A 4 3.58 0.77 -14.69
N THR A 5 4.88 0.87 -15.00
CA THR A 5 5.32 0.92 -16.41
C THR A 5 5.94 -0.32 -17.02
N ASP A 6 6.18 -1.40 -16.27
CA ASP A 6 6.96 -2.51 -16.86
C ASP A 6 6.07 -3.74 -16.98
N ILE A 7 5.09 -3.74 -17.90
CA ILE A 7 4.34 -4.93 -18.29
C ILE A 7 4.25 -5.00 -19.81
N GLU A 8 5.06 -5.86 -20.42
CA GLU A 8 4.57 -6.66 -21.54
C GLU A 8 3.86 -7.86 -20.90
N PRO A 9 2.53 -7.97 -20.97
CA PRO A 9 1.88 -9.22 -20.67
C PRO A 9 2.17 -10.10 -21.87
N THR A 10 3.20 -10.91 -21.74
CA THR A 10 3.48 -11.93 -22.73
C THR A 10 2.30 -12.91 -22.67
N SER A 11 1.49 -12.92 -23.72
CA SER A 11 0.56 -14.03 -24.02
C SER A 11 1.29 -15.36 -24.16
N LYS A 12 2.62 -15.31 -24.24
CA LYS A 12 3.52 -16.45 -24.27
C LYS A 12 3.47 -17.18 -22.92
N ARG A 13 2.95 -18.41 -22.95
CA ARG A 13 2.99 -19.35 -21.81
C ARG A 13 4.45 -19.64 -21.46
N LEU A 14 4.98 -18.93 -20.48
CA LEU A 14 6.31 -19.20 -19.96
C LEU A 14 6.29 -20.48 -19.10
N PRO A 15 7.32 -21.34 -19.18
CA PRO A 15 7.37 -22.58 -18.40
C PRO A 15 7.44 -22.28 -16.89
N PRO A 16 7.05 -23.23 -16.03
CA PRO A 16 7.11 -23.03 -14.60
C PRO A 16 8.53 -22.80 -14.07
N VAL A 17 8.64 -22.02 -12.99
CA VAL A 17 9.90 -21.85 -12.26
C VAL A 17 10.02 -22.98 -11.24
N TYR A 18 10.95 -23.89 -11.48
CA TYR A 18 11.21 -25.02 -10.57
C TYR A 18 12.43 -24.76 -9.68
N GLY A 19 12.44 -25.35 -8.49
CA GLY A 19 13.64 -25.49 -7.65
C GLY A 19 13.77 -24.49 -6.50
N TYR A 20 13.26 -23.26 -6.61
CA TYR A 20 13.44 -22.28 -5.53
C TYR A 20 12.71 -22.67 -4.23
N LEU A 21 11.57 -23.38 -4.31
CA LEU A 21 10.84 -23.85 -3.14
C LEU A 21 11.62 -24.87 -2.30
N ALA A 22 12.48 -25.67 -2.94
CA ALA A 22 13.37 -26.63 -2.30
C ALA A 22 14.68 -26.00 -1.80
N HIS A 23 14.92 -24.72 -2.11
CA HIS A 23 16.09 -24.00 -1.64
C HIS A 23 16.03 -23.82 -0.12
N GLN A 24 17.21 -23.83 0.51
CA GLN A 24 17.33 -23.50 1.93
C GLN A 24 16.80 -22.08 2.18
N LEU A 25 16.01 -21.92 3.24
CA LEU A 25 15.61 -20.60 3.74
C LEU A 25 16.83 -19.90 4.35
N LEU A 26 17.22 -18.77 3.78
CA LEU A 26 18.40 -18.00 4.18
C LEU A 26 18.00 -16.64 4.76
N PRO A 27 18.78 -16.08 5.70
CA PRO A 27 18.64 -14.66 6.08
C PRO A 27 18.82 -13.74 4.88
N LEU A 28 18.21 -12.55 4.89
CA LEU A 28 18.11 -11.66 3.73
C LEU A 28 19.47 -11.38 3.08
N LEU A 29 20.48 -11.00 3.87
CA LEU A 29 21.81 -10.66 3.33
C LEU A 29 22.48 -11.85 2.61
N LYS A 30 22.24 -13.08 3.09
CA LYS A 30 22.72 -14.30 2.44
C LYS A 30 21.88 -14.66 1.22
N ALA A 31 20.57 -14.45 1.29
CA ALA A 31 19.63 -14.70 0.21
C ALA A 31 19.90 -13.84 -1.04
N ILE A 32 20.44 -12.63 -0.86
CA ILE A 32 20.76 -11.70 -1.95
C ILE A 32 22.22 -11.77 -2.43
N GLU A 33 23.12 -12.48 -1.75
CA GLU A 33 24.55 -12.52 -2.07
C GLU A 33 24.85 -12.79 -3.57
N PRO A 34 24.19 -13.77 -4.22
CA PRO A 34 24.39 -14.04 -5.65
C PRO A 34 23.98 -12.89 -6.59
N LEU A 35 23.14 -11.97 -6.11
CA LEU A 35 22.57 -10.87 -6.90
C LEU A 35 23.39 -9.58 -6.80
N ILE A 36 24.19 -9.42 -5.75
CA ILE A 36 24.99 -8.20 -5.48
C ILE A 36 25.85 -7.77 -6.68
N PRO A 37 26.51 -8.67 -7.45
CA PRO A 37 27.29 -8.26 -8.60
C PRO A 37 26.47 -7.69 -9.76
N THR A 38 25.15 -7.97 -9.79
CA THR A 38 24.25 -7.65 -10.91
C THR A 38 23.22 -6.58 -10.60
N VAL A 39 22.89 -6.37 -9.32
CA VAL A 39 21.91 -5.40 -8.86
C VAL A 39 22.65 -4.31 -8.10
N ASP A 40 22.81 -3.16 -8.74
CA ASP A 40 23.52 -2.01 -8.17
C ASP A 40 22.92 -1.57 -6.82
N GLN A 41 23.81 -1.34 -5.84
CA GLN A 41 23.51 -0.94 -4.47
C GLN A 41 22.62 -1.90 -3.66
N LEU A 42 22.39 -3.14 -4.12
CA LEU A 42 21.50 -4.09 -3.45
C LEU A 42 21.89 -4.36 -2.00
N ASP A 43 23.19 -4.50 -1.72
CA ASP A 43 23.68 -4.78 -0.36
C ASP A 43 23.37 -3.64 0.61
N ARG A 44 23.51 -2.39 0.15
CA ARG A 44 23.17 -1.17 0.91
C ARG A 44 21.68 -1.13 1.21
N PHE A 45 20.83 -1.29 0.19
CA PHE A 45 19.38 -1.21 0.36
C PHE A 45 18.82 -2.38 1.19
N ALA A 46 19.39 -3.58 1.08
CA ALA A 46 19.01 -4.69 1.95
C ALA A 46 19.35 -4.44 3.43
N LYS A 47 20.48 -3.78 3.73
CA LYS A 47 20.81 -3.35 5.11
C LYS A 47 19.80 -2.31 5.62
N ILE A 48 19.44 -1.33 4.79
CA ILE A 48 18.41 -0.33 5.11
C ILE A 48 17.06 -1.00 5.37
N ALA A 49 16.65 -1.93 4.50
CA ALA A 49 15.42 -2.70 4.69
C ALA A 49 15.41 -3.44 6.02
N LYS A 50 16.52 -4.09 6.42
CA LYS A 50 16.60 -4.75 7.74
C LYS A 50 16.50 -3.77 8.91
N SER A 51 17.02 -2.56 8.79
CA SER A 51 16.96 -1.56 9.87
C SER A 51 15.60 -0.89 9.97
N GLU A 52 14.94 -0.63 8.84
CA GLU A 52 13.75 0.21 8.76
C GLU A 52 12.44 -0.57 8.65
N CYS A 53 12.48 -1.84 8.25
CA CYS A 53 11.25 -2.63 8.13
C CYS A 53 10.51 -2.76 9.46
N HIS A 54 9.19 -2.72 9.37
CA HIS A 54 8.32 -3.14 10.46
C HIS A 54 8.21 -4.67 10.47
N PHE A 55 8.21 -5.26 11.66
CA PHE A 55 8.07 -6.71 11.86
C PHE A 55 7.14 -6.98 13.04
N PRO A 56 5.84 -6.62 12.94
CA PRO A 56 4.89 -6.90 13.99
C PRO A 56 4.78 -8.41 14.21
N SER A 57 4.70 -8.83 15.49
CA SER A 57 4.57 -10.24 15.85
C SER A 57 3.25 -10.87 15.40
N GLU A 58 2.25 -10.05 15.07
CA GLU A 58 0.88 -10.46 14.74
C GLU A 58 0.79 -11.47 13.59
N HIS A 59 1.61 -11.33 12.55
CA HIS A 59 1.60 -12.23 11.40
C HIS A 59 2.73 -13.28 11.44
N GLY A 60 3.57 -13.29 12.48
CA GLY A 60 4.65 -14.29 12.63
C GLY A 60 5.79 -14.19 11.60
N LEU A 61 5.94 -13.04 10.93
CA LEU A 61 7.09 -12.78 10.07
C LEU A 61 8.34 -12.55 10.93
N THR A 62 9.44 -13.17 10.53
CA THR A 62 10.78 -12.84 11.03
C THR A 62 11.22 -11.49 10.47
N ARG A 63 12.22 -10.87 11.10
CA ARG A 63 12.80 -9.62 10.59
C ARG A 63 13.34 -9.74 9.17
N ASP A 64 13.94 -10.89 8.82
CA ASP A 64 14.46 -11.13 7.47
C ASP A 64 13.34 -11.27 6.42
N GLU A 65 12.23 -11.90 6.78
CA GLU A 65 11.04 -12.01 5.94
C GLU A 65 10.37 -10.64 5.73
N SER A 66 10.16 -9.87 6.81
CA SER A 66 9.67 -8.48 6.74
C SER A 66 10.57 -7.61 5.87
N ALA A 67 11.89 -7.69 6.07
CA ALA A 67 12.85 -6.91 5.31
C ALA A 67 12.87 -7.32 3.83
N ALA A 68 12.59 -8.58 3.48
CA ALA A 68 12.48 -9.01 2.09
C ALA A 68 11.30 -8.35 1.39
N VAL A 69 10.13 -8.30 2.05
CA VAL A 69 8.93 -7.58 1.55
C VAL A 69 9.21 -6.08 1.45
N PHE A 70 9.79 -5.49 2.50
CA PHE A 70 10.15 -4.08 2.49
C PHE A 70 11.12 -3.74 1.35
N LEU A 71 12.20 -4.51 1.20
CA LEU A 71 13.19 -4.34 0.13
C LEU A 71 12.58 -4.42 -1.26
N TYR A 72 11.65 -5.36 -1.48
CA TYR A 72 10.91 -5.46 -2.75
C TYR A 72 10.19 -4.13 -3.05
N THR A 73 9.62 -3.52 -2.03
CA THR A 73 8.90 -2.25 -2.14
C THR A 73 9.80 -1.03 -2.02
N MET A 74 11.13 -1.13 -2.01
CA MET A 74 11.99 0.06 -2.04
C MET A 74 12.17 0.55 -3.47
N ASP A 75 12.21 1.88 -3.66
CA ASP A 75 12.51 2.51 -4.95
C ASP A 75 13.77 3.36 -4.83
N TRP A 76 14.80 2.97 -5.58
CA TRP A 76 16.05 3.72 -5.72
C TRP A 76 16.40 3.98 -7.19
N GLY A 77 15.37 4.07 -8.04
CA GLY A 77 15.50 4.35 -9.46
C GLY A 77 15.54 3.08 -10.31
N GLN A 78 16.24 3.14 -11.46
CA GLN A 78 16.24 2.09 -12.48
C GLN A 78 16.82 0.75 -11.98
N ASN A 79 17.65 0.80 -10.94
CA ASN A 79 18.30 -0.37 -10.36
C ASN A 79 17.48 -1.02 -9.24
N SER A 80 16.25 -0.57 -9.00
CA SER A 80 15.38 -1.10 -7.95
C SER A 80 15.13 -2.60 -8.12
N LEU A 81 15.24 -3.35 -7.02
CA LEU A 81 15.12 -4.81 -7.02
C LEU A 81 13.85 -5.29 -7.71
N TYR A 82 12.70 -4.67 -7.44
CA TYR A 82 11.44 -5.09 -8.06
C TYR A 82 11.46 -5.00 -9.58
N ARG A 83 12.15 -4.01 -10.16
CA ARG A 83 12.23 -3.84 -11.63
C ARG A 83 13.02 -4.98 -12.24
N ILE A 84 14.21 -5.23 -11.71
CA ILE A 84 15.14 -6.24 -12.23
C ILE A 84 14.59 -7.65 -11.98
N LEU A 85 13.99 -7.89 -10.80
CA LEU A 85 13.33 -9.16 -10.49
C LEU A 85 12.16 -9.43 -11.42
N ASN A 86 11.25 -8.46 -11.59
CA ASN A 86 10.08 -8.65 -12.45
C ASN A 86 10.47 -8.78 -13.92
N HIS A 87 11.54 -8.12 -14.37
CA HIS A 87 12.13 -8.37 -15.67
C HIS A 87 12.65 -9.82 -15.79
N SER A 88 13.42 -10.29 -14.80
CA SER A 88 13.97 -11.65 -14.78
C SER A 88 12.88 -12.73 -14.75
N LEU A 89 11.78 -12.51 -14.01
CA LEU A 89 10.63 -13.44 -13.94
C LEU A 89 9.90 -13.62 -15.28
N ARG A 90 10.13 -12.72 -16.24
CA ARG A 90 9.60 -12.80 -17.61
C ARG A 90 10.56 -13.47 -18.59
N ALA A 91 11.78 -13.80 -18.18
CA ALA A 91 12.75 -14.46 -19.06
C ALA A 91 12.25 -15.86 -19.49
N GLU A 92 12.38 -16.16 -20.78
CA GLU A 92 12.05 -17.49 -21.33
C GLU A 92 13.02 -18.56 -20.82
N ASP A 93 14.31 -18.23 -20.79
CA ASP A 93 15.31 -19.08 -20.16
C ASP A 93 15.21 -18.96 -18.64
N ARG A 94 14.53 -19.93 -18.04
CA ARG A 94 14.35 -20.01 -16.58
C ARG A 94 15.65 -20.26 -15.82
N SER A 95 16.72 -20.70 -16.48
CA SER A 95 18.02 -20.91 -15.82
C SER A 95 18.61 -19.60 -15.29
N THR A 96 18.25 -18.47 -15.90
CA THR A 96 18.63 -17.11 -15.46
C THR A 96 18.06 -16.73 -14.09
N LEU A 97 17.05 -17.44 -13.60
CA LEU A 97 16.45 -17.22 -12.27
C LEU A 97 17.23 -17.86 -11.13
N LYS A 98 18.20 -18.74 -11.40
CA LYS A 98 18.96 -19.45 -10.34
C LYS A 98 19.56 -18.52 -9.28
N PRO A 99 20.20 -17.38 -9.62
CA PRO A 99 20.71 -16.43 -8.62
C PRO A 99 19.62 -15.86 -7.69
N TRP A 100 18.36 -15.84 -8.13
CA TRP A 100 17.23 -15.31 -7.37
C TRP A 100 16.63 -16.31 -6.38
N PHE A 101 16.99 -17.59 -6.43
CA PHE A 101 16.29 -18.62 -5.67
C PHE A 101 16.31 -18.39 -4.16
N GLY A 102 17.43 -17.91 -3.61
CA GLY A 102 17.53 -17.55 -2.20
C GLY A 102 16.52 -16.45 -1.81
N TYR A 103 16.50 -15.36 -2.59
CA TYR A 103 15.57 -14.26 -2.36
C TYR A 103 14.10 -14.64 -2.60
N LEU A 104 13.80 -15.36 -3.69
CA LEU A 104 12.46 -15.86 -3.99
C LEU A 104 11.94 -16.80 -2.90
N LYS A 105 12.78 -17.70 -2.36
CA LYS A 105 12.41 -18.57 -1.24
C LYS A 105 12.06 -17.76 0.00
N LEU A 106 12.87 -16.76 0.34
CA LEU A 106 12.62 -15.89 1.49
C LEU A 106 11.34 -15.07 1.33
N PHE A 107 11.15 -14.45 0.16
CA PHE A 107 9.96 -13.65 -0.15
C PHE A 107 8.68 -14.50 -0.16
N ASP A 108 8.71 -15.67 -0.78
CA ASP A 108 7.58 -16.61 -0.82
C ASP A 108 7.19 -17.08 0.58
N THR A 109 8.19 -17.41 1.42
CA THR A 109 7.96 -17.78 2.83
C THR A 109 7.32 -16.62 3.60
N ALA A 110 7.76 -15.38 3.38
CA ALA A 110 7.13 -14.20 3.96
C ALA A 110 5.67 -14.04 3.47
N ALA A 111 5.45 -14.15 2.16
CA ALA A 111 4.15 -13.96 1.53
C ALA A 111 3.10 -14.98 2.01
N GLN A 112 3.50 -16.21 2.32
CA GLN A 112 2.60 -17.23 2.90
C GLN A 112 2.06 -16.83 4.27
N LYS A 113 2.81 -16.02 5.05
CA LYS A 113 2.42 -15.55 6.39
C LYS A 113 1.62 -14.25 6.38
N LEU A 114 1.64 -13.52 5.28
CA LEU A 114 0.92 -12.25 5.16
C LEU A 114 -0.60 -12.45 5.14
N PRO A 115 -1.39 -11.49 5.67
CA PRO A 115 -2.84 -11.50 5.58
C PRO A 115 -3.29 -11.63 4.13
N THR A 116 -4.31 -12.46 3.93
CA THR A 116 -4.85 -12.72 2.60
C THR A 116 -5.98 -11.75 2.27
N VAL A 117 -5.91 -11.18 1.08
CA VAL A 117 -6.86 -10.23 0.51
C VAL A 117 -7.77 -10.97 -0.47
N ARG A 118 -9.06 -11.10 -0.12
CA ARG A 118 -10.11 -11.74 -0.93
C ARG A 118 -11.08 -10.68 -1.48
N LYS A 119 -10.58 -9.83 -2.38
CA LYS A 119 -11.36 -8.77 -3.03
C LYS A 119 -10.73 -8.42 -4.37
N ASN A 120 -11.45 -7.59 -5.13
CA ASN A 120 -10.94 -7.06 -6.39
C ASN A 120 -9.65 -6.28 -6.17
N LEU A 121 -8.61 -6.68 -6.89
CA LEU A 121 -7.34 -5.99 -7.01
C LEU A 121 -7.29 -5.30 -8.36
N TRP A 122 -6.71 -4.10 -8.35
CA TRP A 122 -6.61 -3.26 -9.53
C TRP A 122 -5.14 -3.00 -9.87
N ARG A 123 -4.80 -3.15 -11.15
CA ARG A 123 -3.46 -2.88 -11.67
C ARG A 123 -3.54 -2.12 -12.98
N GLY A 124 -3.01 -0.89 -12.98
CA GLY A 124 -2.86 -0.10 -14.21
C GLY A 124 -1.56 -0.40 -14.94
N VAL A 125 -1.58 -0.27 -16.27
CA VAL A 125 -0.42 -0.30 -17.15
C VAL A 125 -0.57 0.82 -18.17
N SER A 126 0.51 1.54 -18.46
CA SER A 126 0.52 2.72 -19.35
C SER A 126 0.45 2.42 -20.85
N GLN A 127 0.08 1.20 -21.25
CA GLN A 127 0.00 0.77 -22.66
C GLN A 127 -1.20 -0.15 -22.90
N ASP A 128 -1.72 -0.14 -24.13
CA ASP A 128 -2.75 -1.07 -24.59
C ASP A 128 -2.11 -2.44 -24.81
N VAL A 129 -2.60 -3.40 -24.04
CA VAL A 129 -2.14 -4.79 -24.09
C VAL A 129 -3.28 -5.78 -24.28
N THR A 130 -4.48 -5.26 -24.57
CA THR A 130 -5.70 -6.06 -24.71
C THR A 130 -5.59 -7.15 -25.78
N LYS A 131 -4.85 -6.89 -26.87
CA LYS A 131 -4.62 -7.84 -27.97
C LYS A 131 -3.95 -9.15 -27.54
N SER A 132 -3.29 -9.16 -26.38
CA SER A 132 -2.67 -10.36 -25.80
C SER A 132 -3.66 -11.27 -25.06
N PHE A 133 -4.93 -10.86 -24.91
CA PHE A 133 -5.92 -11.56 -24.10
C PHE A 133 -7.19 -11.85 -24.89
N LYS A 134 -7.73 -13.05 -24.73
CA LYS A 134 -9.04 -13.45 -25.22
C LYS A 134 -9.84 -14.07 -24.09
N GLN A 135 -11.17 -14.01 -24.20
CA GLN A 135 -12.05 -14.68 -23.24
C GLN A 135 -11.64 -16.14 -23.01
N ASN A 136 -11.66 -16.58 -21.75
CA ASN A 136 -11.28 -17.91 -21.26
C ASN A 136 -9.80 -18.27 -21.39
N ASP A 137 -8.93 -17.35 -21.84
CA ASP A 137 -7.49 -17.59 -21.80
C ASP A 137 -7.03 -17.81 -20.35
N GLU A 138 -6.27 -18.88 -20.14
CA GLU A 138 -5.59 -19.17 -18.89
C GLU A 138 -4.09 -18.98 -19.03
N PHE A 139 -3.50 -18.30 -18.05
CA PHE A 139 -2.08 -17.99 -18.02
C PHE A 139 -1.55 -17.86 -16.59
N THR A 140 -0.22 -17.84 -16.47
CA THR A 140 0.46 -17.67 -15.19
C THR A 140 1.08 -16.29 -15.10
N TRP A 141 0.70 -15.55 -14.06
CA TRP A 141 1.24 -14.26 -13.71
C TRP A 141 2.56 -14.43 -12.93
N TRP A 142 3.68 -14.43 -13.65
CA TRP A 142 4.98 -14.74 -13.04
C TRP A 142 5.59 -13.64 -12.18
N THR A 143 5.17 -12.39 -12.35
CA THR A 143 5.77 -11.25 -11.63
C THR A 143 5.10 -11.01 -10.29
N ILE A 144 5.86 -10.46 -9.34
CA ILE A 144 5.24 -9.88 -8.16
C ILE A 144 4.60 -8.57 -8.61
N SER A 145 3.32 -8.35 -8.34
CA SER A 145 2.63 -7.13 -8.80
C SER A 145 1.96 -6.42 -7.67
N SER A 146 2.40 -5.17 -7.46
CA SER A 146 1.72 -4.22 -6.60
C SER A 146 0.38 -3.84 -7.22
N CYS A 147 -0.68 -4.06 -6.47
CA CYS A 147 -2.06 -3.79 -6.83
C CYS A 147 -2.67 -2.85 -5.80
N SER A 148 -3.52 -1.95 -6.28
CA SER A 148 -4.38 -1.19 -5.38
C SER A 148 -5.65 -1.99 -5.07
N THR A 149 -6.15 -1.84 -3.85
CA THR A 149 -7.46 -2.35 -3.46
C THR A 149 -8.59 -1.34 -3.72
N SER A 150 -8.27 -0.17 -4.27
CA SER A 150 -9.20 0.92 -4.57
C SER A 150 -8.94 1.49 -5.97
N ILE A 151 -9.95 1.44 -6.84
CA ILE A 151 -9.86 2.04 -8.18
C ILE A 151 -9.60 3.55 -8.15
N LYS A 152 -9.95 4.24 -7.06
CA LYS A 152 -9.75 5.69 -6.93
C LYS A 152 -8.27 6.06 -6.95
N ASP A 153 -7.43 5.17 -6.43
CA ASP A 153 -5.99 5.36 -6.31
C ASP A 153 -5.30 5.26 -7.67
N LEU A 154 -6.00 4.80 -8.70
CA LEU A 154 -5.47 4.61 -10.06
C LEU A 154 -5.93 5.70 -11.04
N LYS A 155 -6.92 6.54 -10.69
CA LYS A 155 -7.54 7.47 -11.64
C LYS A 155 -6.56 8.47 -12.25
N ASP A 156 -5.59 8.93 -11.47
CA ASP A 156 -4.58 9.88 -11.93
C ASP A 156 -3.48 9.22 -12.80
N PHE A 157 -3.51 7.89 -12.94
CA PHE A 157 -2.46 7.08 -13.56
C PHE A 157 -2.89 6.43 -14.88
N LEU A 158 -4.14 6.64 -15.30
CA LEU A 158 -4.76 5.96 -16.42
C LEU A 158 -5.06 6.96 -17.54
N GLY A 159 -4.51 6.72 -18.72
CA GLY A 159 -4.78 7.48 -19.94
C GLY A 159 -5.51 6.65 -21.00
N PRO A 160 -5.83 7.25 -22.17
CA PRO A 160 -6.56 6.59 -23.24
C PRO A 160 -5.93 5.29 -23.71
N ASP A 161 -4.60 5.26 -23.82
CA ASP A 161 -3.83 4.09 -24.24
C ASP A 161 -3.45 3.17 -23.07
N SER A 162 -4.05 3.33 -21.88
CA SER A 162 -3.73 2.51 -20.71
C SER A 162 -4.63 1.28 -20.62
N THR A 163 -4.10 0.21 -20.03
CA THR A 163 -4.88 -0.98 -19.67
C THR A 163 -5.03 -1.08 -18.17
N LEU A 164 -6.28 -1.25 -17.70
CA LEU A 164 -6.60 -1.58 -16.32
C LEU A 164 -6.97 -3.04 -16.20
N PHE A 165 -6.21 -3.77 -15.37
CA PHE A 165 -6.56 -5.11 -14.94
C PHE A 165 -7.46 -5.02 -13.71
N LEU A 166 -8.65 -5.62 -13.81
CA LEU A 166 -9.54 -5.93 -12.70
C LEU A 166 -9.37 -7.40 -12.37
N ILE A 167 -8.78 -7.70 -11.22
CA ILE A 167 -8.42 -9.06 -10.81
C ILE A 167 -9.30 -9.46 -9.63
N GLU A 168 -10.17 -10.44 -9.84
CA GLU A 168 -10.93 -11.12 -8.80
C GLU A 168 -9.97 -12.06 -8.06
N ALA A 169 -9.18 -11.49 -7.15
CA ALA A 169 -8.12 -12.18 -6.43
C ALA A 169 -8.65 -12.87 -5.18
N VAL A 170 -8.12 -14.07 -4.92
CA VAL A 170 -8.45 -14.87 -3.73
C VAL A 170 -7.23 -15.07 -2.81
N ASN A 171 -6.01 -14.95 -3.32
CA ASN A 171 -4.76 -15.11 -2.55
C ASN A 171 -3.85 -13.88 -2.60
N GLY A 172 -4.38 -12.70 -2.92
CA GLY A 172 -3.63 -11.45 -2.80
C GLY A 172 -3.07 -11.28 -1.38
N LYS A 173 -1.91 -10.65 -1.23
CA LYS A 173 -1.27 -10.48 0.09
C LYS A 173 -1.23 -9.02 0.49
N ASP A 174 -1.78 -8.71 1.66
CA ASP A 174 -1.71 -7.36 2.22
C ASP A 174 -0.28 -7.08 2.70
N ILE A 175 0.36 -6.07 2.12
CA ILE A 175 1.70 -5.64 2.49
C ILE A 175 1.72 -4.25 3.12
N SER A 176 0.56 -3.67 3.46
CA SER A 176 0.43 -2.29 3.94
C SER A 176 1.32 -2.01 5.17
N TYR A 177 1.52 -3.00 6.03
CA TYR A 177 2.41 -2.91 7.20
C TYR A 177 3.90 -3.13 6.91
N TYR A 178 4.23 -3.73 5.77
CA TYR A 178 5.59 -4.20 5.44
C TYR A 178 6.21 -3.47 4.26
N THR A 179 5.46 -2.58 3.62
CA THR A 179 5.90 -1.78 2.49
C THR A 179 6.65 -0.51 2.93
N ASN A 180 7.52 0.00 2.07
CA ASN A 180 8.13 1.32 2.17
C ASN A 180 7.13 2.47 1.85
N PHE A 181 5.86 2.14 1.61
CA PHE A 181 4.76 3.05 1.29
C PHE A 181 3.55 2.81 2.19
N PRO A 182 3.63 3.08 3.51
CA PRO A 182 2.62 2.64 4.50
C PRO A 182 1.22 3.26 4.33
N ASN A 183 1.07 4.24 3.43
CA ASN A 183 -0.20 4.89 3.13
C ASN A 183 -0.83 4.38 1.83
N GLU A 184 -0.14 3.51 1.10
CA GLU A 184 -0.73 2.75 0.00
C GLU A 184 -1.39 1.53 0.63
N HIS A 185 -2.70 1.36 0.46
CA HIS A 185 -3.40 0.12 0.81
C HIS A 185 -3.03 -0.97 -0.20
N GLU A 186 -1.75 -1.33 -0.17
CA GLU A 186 -1.04 -2.10 -1.17
C GLU A 186 -1.23 -3.59 -0.90
N ALA A 187 -1.76 -4.27 -1.91
CA ALA A 187 -1.79 -5.72 -1.96
C ALA A 187 -0.88 -6.18 -3.08
N ILE A 188 -0.19 -7.31 -2.89
CA ILE A 188 0.58 -7.93 -3.96
C ILE A 188 -0.15 -9.14 -4.52
N LEU A 189 -0.09 -9.27 -5.84
CA LEU A 189 -0.29 -10.53 -6.53
C LEU A 189 1.04 -11.28 -6.55
N CYS A 190 1.05 -12.50 -6.00
CA CYS A 190 2.25 -13.32 -5.88
C CYS A 190 2.70 -13.87 -7.24
N PRO A 191 4.01 -14.16 -7.39
CA PRO A 191 4.53 -14.73 -8.62
C PRO A 191 4.00 -16.15 -8.78
N GLY A 192 3.61 -16.52 -9.99
CA GLY A 192 3.02 -17.84 -10.28
C GLY A 192 1.49 -17.89 -10.14
N THR A 193 0.83 -16.76 -9.82
CA THR A 193 -0.64 -16.73 -9.72
C THR A 193 -1.27 -17.12 -11.05
N ARG A 194 -2.18 -18.11 -11.06
CA ARG A 194 -2.90 -18.51 -12.27
C ARG A 194 -4.14 -17.64 -12.45
N LEU A 195 -4.33 -17.09 -13.64
CA LEU A 195 -5.43 -16.20 -13.96
C LEU A 195 -6.18 -16.70 -15.19
N ARG A 196 -7.50 -16.50 -15.18
CA ARG A 196 -8.40 -16.72 -16.31
C ARG A 196 -8.98 -15.38 -16.76
N VAL A 197 -9.03 -15.14 -18.06
CA VAL A 197 -9.76 -14.00 -18.64
C VAL A 197 -11.26 -14.28 -18.62
N LEU A 198 -12.04 -13.44 -17.93
CA LEU A 198 -13.49 -13.67 -17.74
C LEU A 198 -14.33 -13.30 -18.97
N SER A 199 -13.93 -12.24 -19.67
CA SER A 199 -14.62 -11.72 -20.84
C SER A 199 -13.59 -11.10 -21.78
N ASP A 200 -13.96 -10.93 -23.05
CA ASP A 200 -13.13 -10.15 -23.97
C ASP A 200 -12.83 -8.76 -23.37
N PRO A 201 -11.61 -8.24 -23.58
CA PRO A 201 -11.24 -6.92 -23.10
C PRO A 201 -12.24 -5.86 -23.57
N LEU A 202 -12.62 -4.97 -22.67
CA LEU A 202 -13.57 -3.89 -22.95
C LEU A 202 -12.81 -2.64 -23.34
N ASP A 203 -13.25 -1.99 -24.41
CA ASP A 203 -12.82 -0.65 -24.76
C ASP A 203 -13.85 0.37 -24.25
N GLN A 204 -13.45 1.21 -23.29
CA GLN A 204 -14.26 2.32 -22.80
C GLN A 204 -13.59 3.62 -23.23
N ALA A 205 -14.38 4.68 -23.50
CA ALA A 205 -13.95 5.95 -24.10
C ALA A 205 -12.79 6.72 -23.43
N SER A 206 -12.15 6.16 -22.40
CA SER A 206 -10.97 6.68 -21.72
C SER A 206 -9.92 5.63 -21.34
N MET A 207 -10.14 4.32 -21.55
CA MET A 207 -9.23 3.26 -21.10
C MET A 207 -9.67 1.85 -21.56
N HIS A 208 -8.71 0.94 -21.70
CA HIS A 208 -8.96 -0.48 -21.91
C HIS A 208 -9.04 -1.28 -20.60
N ILE A 209 -9.97 -2.24 -20.49
CA ILE A 209 -10.16 -3.05 -19.27
C ILE A 209 -10.04 -4.54 -19.58
N VAL A 210 -9.19 -5.24 -18.81
CA VAL A 210 -9.08 -6.70 -18.82
C VAL A 210 -9.56 -7.25 -17.49
N ARG A 211 -10.60 -8.10 -17.52
CA ARG A 211 -11.15 -8.76 -16.32
C ARG A 211 -10.56 -10.14 -16.14
N LEU A 212 -9.99 -10.38 -14.98
CA LEU A 212 -9.27 -11.61 -14.64
C LEU A 212 -9.87 -12.22 -13.36
N GLN A 213 -9.87 -13.54 -13.30
CA GLN A 213 -10.18 -14.32 -12.11
C GLN A 213 -8.99 -15.18 -11.72
N GLU A 214 -8.63 -15.18 -10.43
CA GLU A 214 -7.63 -16.11 -9.92
C GLU A 214 -8.18 -17.54 -9.91
N ILE A 215 -7.43 -18.48 -10.51
CA ILE A 215 -7.77 -19.90 -10.58
C ILE A 215 -7.24 -20.59 -9.33
N THR A 216 -8.12 -21.22 -8.56
CA THR A 216 -7.78 -21.99 -7.36
C THR A 216 -7.77 -23.48 -7.62
N ASP A 217 -7.24 -24.26 -6.68
CA ASP A 217 -7.30 -25.72 -6.76
C ASP A 217 -8.75 -26.26 -6.66
N ASP A 218 -9.66 -25.51 -6.03
CA ASP A 218 -11.08 -25.87 -5.93
C ASP A 218 -11.83 -25.70 -7.27
N ASP A 219 -11.30 -24.90 -8.20
CA ASP A 219 -11.84 -24.71 -9.55
C ASP A 219 -11.51 -25.87 -10.51
N LYS A 220 -10.73 -26.86 -10.06
CA LYS A 220 -10.43 -28.08 -10.84
C LYS A 220 -11.60 -29.05 -10.80
N HIS A 221 -12.67 -28.74 -11.52
CA HIS A 221 -13.54 -29.78 -12.08
C HIS A 221 -12.84 -30.40 -13.29
N ASP A 222 -11.85 -31.27 -13.06
CA ASP A 222 -11.59 -32.39 -13.96
C ASP A 222 -10.66 -33.43 -13.31
N GLU A 223 -11.06 -34.70 -13.45
CA GLU A 223 -10.35 -35.89 -13.00
C GLU A 223 -8.94 -35.98 -13.62
N HIS A 224 -7.99 -36.56 -12.88
CA HIS A 224 -6.60 -36.82 -13.26
C HIS A 224 -5.60 -35.65 -13.20
N LEU A 225 -5.32 -35.16 -11.98
CA LEU A 225 -3.96 -34.86 -11.47
C LEU A 225 -4.07 -34.37 -10.00
N SER A 226 -4.57 -35.23 -9.12
CA SER A 226 -4.33 -35.10 -7.67
C SER A 226 -2.92 -35.64 -7.40
N LYS A 227 -1.97 -34.87 -6.87
CA LYS A 227 -1.89 -34.41 -5.47
C LYS A 227 -0.81 -33.32 -5.33
N PRO A 228 -0.97 -32.37 -4.40
CA PRO A 228 0.13 -31.88 -3.58
C PRO A 228 0.23 -32.69 -2.28
N VAL A 229 1.46 -32.97 -1.89
CA VAL A 229 1.85 -33.85 -0.79
C VAL A 229 1.83 -33.08 0.55
N HIS A 230 1.10 -33.64 1.51
CA HIS A 230 1.12 -33.43 2.97
C HIS A 230 0.66 -32.09 3.57
N ALA A 231 -0.65 -32.01 3.81
CA ALA A 231 -1.17 -31.52 5.08
C ALA A 231 -0.82 -32.53 6.20
N ILE A 232 -0.30 -32.03 7.32
CA ILE A 232 -0.23 -32.78 8.58
C ILE A 232 -1.17 -32.09 9.56
N SER A 233 -2.18 -32.87 9.97
CA SER A 233 -3.12 -32.57 11.05
C SER A 233 -2.48 -32.78 12.40
N ILE A 234 -2.70 -31.86 13.34
CA ILE A 234 -2.66 -32.13 14.78
C ILE A 234 -3.91 -31.49 15.41
N SER A 235 -4.78 -32.35 15.93
CA SER A 235 -5.82 -32.11 16.93
C SER A 235 -5.15 -32.06 18.32
N ASP A 236 -5.66 -31.50 19.42
CA ASP A 236 -7.01 -31.27 19.93
C ASP A 236 -6.99 -30.18 21.04
N SER A 237 -8.16 -29.56 21.23
CA SER A 237 -8.79 -29.11 22.50
C SER A 237 -7.98 -28.31 23.56
N ASN A 238 -8.46 -27.09 23.86
CA ASN A 238 -9.19 -26.86 25.13
C ASN A 238 -9.91 -25.49 25.16
N LEU A 239 -11.20 -25.56 25.46
CA LEU A 239 -12.14 -24.46 25.77
C LEU A 239 -11.89 -23.91 27.17
N VAL A 240 -12.08 -22.60 27.40
CA VAL A 240 -12.83 -22.00 28.54
C VAL A 240 -13.24 -20.55 28.18
N HIS A 241 -14.54 -20.24 28.28
CA HIS A 241 -15.12 -18.89 28.40
C HIS A 241 -15.19 -18.47 29.89
N PRO A 242 -15.26 -17.17 30.23
CA PRO A 242 -16.55 -16.66 30.68
C PRO A 242 -16.88 -15.20 30.29
N SER A 243 -18.18 -14.93 30.25
CA SER A 243 -18.84 -13.63 30.09
C SER A 243 -18.95 -12.83 31.41
N SER A 244 -18.91 -11.50 31.36
CA SER A 244 -19.88 -10.62 32.05
C SER A 244 -19.68 -9.13 31.73
N LYS A 245 -20.80 -8.39 31.71
CA LYS A 245 -21.04 -6.99 31.34
C LYS A 245 -20.70 -5.96 32.48
N PRO A 246 -20.89 -4.63 32.29
CA PRO A 246 -19.97 -3.56 32.69
C PRO A 246 -20.34 -2.81 33.98
N PRO A 247 -19.53 -1.81 34.39
CA PRO A 247 -20.13 -0.54 34.84
C PRO A 247 -19.36 0.75 34.43
N THR A 248 -20.17 1.72 33.99
CA THR A 248 -20.33 3.13 34.45
C THR A 248 -19.14 3.99 34.90
N ALA A 249 -19.14 5.21 34.34
CA ALA A 249 -18.23 6.35 34.51
C ALA A 249 -18.16 6.98 35.91
N LEU A 250 -17.02 7.62 36.22
CA LEU A 250 -16.93 8.82 37.07
C LEU A 250 -15.82 9.78 36.56
N THR A 251 -16.20 11.05 36.57
CA THR A 251 -15.60 12.32 36.14
C THR A 251 -14.33 12.76 36.88
N GLN A 252 -13.44 13.52 36.21
CA GLN A 252 -13.01 14.85 36.70
C GLN A 252 -12.29 15.71 35.63
N THR A 253 -12.63 17.00 35.70
CA THR A 253 -12.33 18.19 34.88
C THR A 253 -10.92 18.76 35.03
N CYS A 254 -10.40 19.43 33.98
CA CYS A 254 -9.57 20.64 34.09
C CYS A 254 -9.72 21.54 32.85
N ASN A 255 -10.07 22.81 33.09
CA ASN A 255 -10.20 23.89 32.10
C ASN A 255 -8.83 24.41 31.65
N HIS A 256 -8.71 24.81 30.38
CA HIS A 256 -7.98 26.06 30.09
C HIS A 256 -8.51 26.79 28.86
N THR A 257 -8.73 28.07 29.12
CA THR A 257 -9.22 29.13 28.24
C THR A 257 -8.19 29.48 27.17
N SER A 258 -8.59 29.47 25.91
CA SER A 258 -8.14 30.49 24.96
C SER A 258 -9.22 30.68 23.89
N GLY A 259 -9.66 31.93 23.79
CA GLY A 259 -10.81 32.31 22.99
C GLY A 259 -10.61 32.02 21.51
N ASN A 260 -11.64 31.44 20.90
CA ASN A 260 -12.00 31.68 19.52
C ASN A 260 -13.54 31.68 19.47
N THR A 261 -14.11 32.75 18.93
CA THR A 261 -15.55 33.03 18.93
C THR A 261 -16.25 32.18 17.88
N TYR A 262 -17.26 31.42 18.29
CA TYR A 262 -18.11 30.63 17.40
C TYR A 262 -19.27 31.48 16.87
N ARG A 263 -19.59 31.38 15.58
CA ARG A 263 -20.93 31.74 15.10
C ARG A 263 -21.66 30.46 14.73
N ALA A 264 -22.47 29.97 15.67
CA ALA A 264 -23.33 28.81 15.49
C ALA A 264 -24.80 29.28 15.58
N GLU A 265 -25.63 28.85 14.64
CA GLU A 265 -27.09 28.90 14.83
C GLU A 265 -27.54 27.57 15.44
N MET A 266 -28.34 27.67 16.50
CA MET A 266 -28.84 26.54 17.28
C MET A 266 -30.15 26.03 16.69
N LYS A 267 -30.27 24.71 16.50
CA LYS A 267 -31.57 24.07 16.35
C LYS A 267 -31.57 22.70 17.07
N ASP A 268 -32.51 22.52 17.98
CA ASP A 268 -32.78 21.27 18.70
C ASP A 268 -31.58 20.68 19.46
N ASP A 269 -30.85 21.53 20.21
CA ASP A 269 -29.73 21.15 21.11
C ASP A 269 -28.59 20.34 20.46
N LYS A 270 -28.44 20.45 19.13
CA LYS A 270 -27.36 19.82 18.37
C LYS A 270 -26.59 20.86 17.54
N LYS A 271 -25.26 20.83 17.64
CA LYS A 271 -24.34 21.66 16.83
C LYS A 271 -24.29 21.10 15.41
N TYR A 272 -24.61 21.93 14.41
CA TYR A 272 -24.42 21.59 12.99
C TYR A 272 -23.28 22.42 12.39
N ALA A 273 -22.36 21.75 11.67
CA ALA A 273 -21.31 22.40 10.90
C ALA A 273 -21.79 22.66 9.47
N THR A 274 -21.71 23.90 8.99
CA THR A 274 -21.99 24.24 7.58
C THR A 274 -20.71 24.24 6.77
N GLY A 275 -20.52 23.19 5.95
CA GLY A 275 -19.45 23.08 4.94
C GLY A 275 -19.08 21.62 4.66
N LYS A 276 -19.44 21.11 3.47
CA LYS A 276 -19.44 19.69 3.03
C LYS A 276 -18.22 18.82 3.42
N LYS A 277 -18.24 18.23 4.62
CA LYS A 277 -18.45 16.81 4.95
C LYS A 277 -18.40 16.74 6.48
N ASN A 278 -19.52 16.38 7.07
CA ASN A 278 -19.82 16.59 8.48
C ASN A 278 -18.99 15.64 9.35
N PHE A 279 -18.29 16.18 10.36
CA PHE A 279 -17.94 15.40 11.54
C PHE A 279 -19.25 14.89 12.16
N THR A 280 -19.34 13.60 12.40
CA THR A 280 -20.42 12.94 13.12
C THR A 280 -20.17 13.04 14.63
N PRO A 281 -21.19 12.87 15.48
CA PRO A 281 -20.99 12.81 16.93
C PRO A 281 -19.95 11.76 17.37
N ASP A 282 -19.74 10.72 16.55
CA ASP A 282 -18.76 9.66 16.79
C ASP A 282 -17.30 10.10 16.56
N ASP A 283 -17.08 11.23 15.86
CA ASP A 283 -15.75 11.81 15.61
C ASP A 283 -15.25 12.71 16.77
N TRP A 284 -16.07 12.88 17.80
CA TRP A 284 -15.76 13.66 19.00
C TRP A 284 -15.65 12.74 20.20
N VAL A 285 -14.43 12.57 20.73
CA VAL A 285 -14.19 11.87 21.99
C VAL A 285 -13.84 12.92 23.04
N GLU A 286 -14.62 13.00 24.13
CA GLU A 286 -14.40 13.93 25.24
C GLU A 286 -14.30 15.42 24.82
N ASP A 287 -15.19 15.89 23.94
CA ASP A 287 -15.20 17.26 23.38
C ASP A 287 -13.95 17.65 22.56
N LYS A 288 -13.12 16.68 22.15
CA LYS A 288 -11.95 16.91 21.29
C LYS A 288 -12.13 16.29 19.90
N ARG A 289 -11.62 16.96 18.87
CA ARG A 289 -11.56 16.42 17.51
C ARG A 289 -10.61 15.22 17.47
N THR A 290 -11.14 14.10 17.00
CA THR A 290 -10.39 12.87 16.73
C THR A 290 -10.82 12.32 15.37
N GLY A 291 -9.94 11.59 14.68
CA GLY A 291 -10.26 11.05 13.36
C GLY A 291 -10.02 12.05 12.22
N HIS A 292 -10.54 11.79 11.03
CA HIS A 292 -10.19 12.57 9.84
C HIS A 292 -11.19 13.69 9.55
N GLY A 293 -10.71 14.90 9.24
CA GLY A 293 -11.60 15.92 8.71
C GLY A 293 -10.97 17.28 8.39
N VAL A 294 -11.84 18.20 8.01
CA VAL A 294 -11.48 19.51 7.46
C VAL A 294 -11.77 20.60 8.47
N TYR A 295 -10.79 21.47 8.71
CA TYR A 295 -10.91 22.65 9.53
C TYR A 295 -10.45 23.89 8.77
N ILE A 296 -11.27 24.93 8.75
CA ILE A 296 -10.94 26.23 8.18
C ILE A 296 -10.72 27.18 9.35
N PHE A 297 -9.54 27.77 9.43
CA PHE A 297 -9.15 28.70 10.48
C PHE A 297 -9.68 30.10 10.17
N ALA A 298 -9.77 30.96 11.19
CA ALA A 298 -10.28 32.32 11.04
C ALA A 298 -9.44 33.20 10.11
N ASP A 299 -8.14 32.88 9.95
CA ASP A 299 -7.24 33.54 9.01
C ASP A 299 -7.42 33.08 7.55
N GLY A 300 -8.33 32.13 7.29
CA GLY A 300 -8.58 31.56 5.97
C GLY A 300 -7.65 30.40 5.61
N SER A 301 -6.71 30.01 6.48
CA SER A 301 -5.96 28.77 6.31
C SER A 301 -6.89 27.56 6.47
N ARG A 302 -6.49 26.42 5.89
CA ARG A 302 -7.29 25.20 5.86
C ARG A 302 -6.42 24.00 6.18
N TYR A 303 -6.87 23.17 7.11
CA TYR A 303 -6.32 21.84 7.33
C TYR A 303 -7.32 20.77 6.92
N GLU A 304 -6.86 19.76 6.22
CA GLU A 304 -7.61 18.54 5.91
C GLU A 304 -6.71 17.35 6.22
N GLY A 305 -7.07 16.59 7.24
CA GLY A 305 -6.19 15.54 7.73
C GLY A 305 -6.69 14.90 9.00
N ASP A 306 -5.84 14.06 9.59
CA ASP A 306 -6.17 13.37 10.83
C ASP A 306 -6.03 14.29 12.04
N TRP A 307 -6.90 14.07 13.01
CA TRP A 307 -6.96 14.78 14.26
C TRP A 307 -6.80 13.76 15.40
N LYS A 308 -6.07 14.17 16.43
CA LYS A 308 -5.98 13.44 17.68
C LYS A 308 -5.95 14.46 18.81
N ASP A 309 -6.91 14.38 19.71
CA ASP A 309 -7.01 15.27 20.87
C ASP A 309 -6.96 16.77 20.50
N ASP A 310 -7.74 17.17 19.47
CA ASP A 310 -7.78 18.52 18.90
C ASP A 310 -6.53 19.02 18.17
N LYS A 311 -5.51 18.17 18.02
CA LYS A 311 -4.28 18.50 17.30
C LYS A 311 -4.23 17.79 15.95
N LYS A 312 -3.66 18.45 14.96
CA LYS A 312 -3.30 17.83 13.66
C LYS A 312 -2.35 16.66 13.94
N HIS A 313 -2.68 15.50 13.42
CA HIS A 313 -1.96 14.26 13.61
C HIS A 313 -1.99 13.45 12.31
N GLY A 314 -1.23 12.37 12.22
CA GLY A 314 -1.27 11.48 11.05
C GLY A 314 -0.95 12.20 9.75
N LYS A 315 -1.75 12.00 8.71
CA LYS A 315 -1.57 12.68 7.42
C LYS A 315 -2.48 13.87 7.32
N GLY A 316 -1.95 14.96 6.77
CA GLY A 316 -2.77 16.12 6.52
C GLY A 316 -2.18 17.08 5.50
N THR A 317 -3.11 17.76 4.84
CA THR A 317 -2.84 18.89 3.96
C THR A 317 -3.14 20.17 4.71
N PHE A 318 -2.15 21.03 4.85
CA PHE A 318 -2.34 22.39 5.35
C PHE A 318 -2.14 23.39 4.22
N THR A 319 -3.16 24.16 3.92
CA THR A 319 -3.14 25.25 2.96
C THR A 319 -3.10 26.55 3.74
N TRP A 320 -2.06 27.35 3.51
CA TRP A 320 -1.95 28.69 4.10
C TRP A 320 -2.98 29.64 3.49
N PRO A 321 -3.30 30.76 4.16
CA PRO A 321 -4.24 31.74 3.61
C PRO A 321 -3.80 32.19 2.22
N PRO A 322 -4.75 32.51 1.31
CA PRO A 322 -4.41 33.02 0.00
C PRO A 322 -3.66 34.34 0.10
N GLU A 323 -2.57 34.45 -0.67
CA GLU A 323 -1.88 35.70 -0.95
C GLU A 323 -2.80 36.67 -1.72
N PRO A 324 -2.49 37.98 -1.76
CA PRO A 324 -3.29 38.97 -2.50
C PRO A 324 -3.49 38.66 -3.99
N ASN A 325 -2.62 37.84 -4.59
CA ASN A 325 -2.71 37.36 -5.97
C ASN A 325 -3.68 36.16 -6.14
N GLY A 326 -4.32 35.70 -5.06
CA GLY A 326 -5.27 34.59 -5.03
C GLY A 326 -4.65 33.19 -4.90
N LYS A 327 -3.33 33.07 -4.71
CA LYS A 327 -2.62 31.78 -4.60
C LYS A 327 -2.27 31.47 -3.15
N SER A 328 -2.18 30.19 -2.80
CA SER A 328 -1.84 29.74 -1.44
C SER A 328 -0.67 28.78 -1.49
N GLU A 329 0.16 28.84 -0.46
CA GLU A 329 1.13 27.78 -0.18
C GLU A 329 0.40 26.55 0.39
N THR A 330 0.94 25.36 0.17
CA THR A 330 0.36 24.11 0.69
C THR A 330 1.43 23.15 1.14
N TYR A 331 1.23 22.52 2.29
CA TYR A 331 2.05 21.41 2.78
C TYR A 331 1.20 20.15 2.84
N ILE A 332 1.75 19.06 2.32
CA ILE A 332 1.14 17.73 2.36
C ILE A 332 2.14 16.80 3.03
N GLY A 333 1.81 16.23 4.18
CA GLY A 333 2.73 15.32 4.86
C GLY A 333 2.28 14.90 6.25
N ASP A 334 3.25 14.48 7.06
CA ASP A 334 3.00 13.93 8.39
C ASP A 334 2.84 15.04 9.43
N TRP A 335 1.91 14.83 10.36
CA TRP A 335 1.63 15.70 11.48
C TRP A 335 1.70 14.89 12.78
N VAL A 336 2.36 15.45 13.79
CA VAL A 336 2.32 14.93 15.15
C VAL A 336 2.16 16.12 16.08
N GLU A 337 1.00 16.20 16.74
CA GLU A 337 0.69 17.25 17.71
C GLU A 337 0.86 18.66 17.13
N ASP A 338 0.18 18.94 16.01
CA ASP A 338 0.22 20.20 15.25
C ASP A 338 1.53 20.53 14.54
N LYS A 339 2.54 19.66 14.66
CA LYS A 339 3.86 19.87 14.04
C LYS A 339 3.99 19.04 12.79
N ILE A 340 4.53 19.66 11.75
CA ILE A 340 5.01 18.97 10.56
C ILE A 340 6.14 18.02 10.96
N THR A 341 6.03 16.75 10.60
CA THR A 341 7.05 15.71 10.85
C THR A 341 7.27 14.87 9.59
N GLY A 342 8.13 13.86 9.67
CA GLY A 342 8.25 12.84 8.64
C GLY A 342 8.60 13.40 7.27
N ARG A 343 8.06 12.81 6.20
CA ARG A 343 8.28 13.28 4.84
C ARG A 343 7.07 14.08 4.37
N GLY A 344 7.30 15.28 3.86
CA GLY A 344 6.24 16.09 3.28
C GLY A 344 6.67 16.85 2.03
N VAL A 345 5.66 17.25 1.27
CA VAL A 345 5.78 18.07 0.06
C VAL A 345 5.31 19.46 0.40
N PHE A 346 6.17 20.45 0.22
CA PHE A 346 5.80 21.86 0.24
C PHE A 346 5.56 22.33 -1.20
N ILE A 347 4.43 22.99 -1.43
CA ILE A 347 4.04 23.59 -2.70
C ILE A 347 3.97 25.10 -2.45
N GLY A 348 4.90 25.86 -3.03
CA GLY A 348 4.89 27.31 -2.95
C GLY A 348 3.74 27.92 -3.74
N ALA A 349 3.38 29.16 -3.46
CA ALA A 349 2.37 29.91 -4.21
C ALA A 349 2.76 30.07 -5.70
N ASP A 350 4.04 29.94 -6.04
CA ASP A 350 4.55 29.90 -7.41
C ASP A 350 4.37 28.54 -8.12
N GLY A 351 3.86 27.53 -7.42
CA GLY A 351 3.64 26.15 -7.90
C GLY A 351 4.87 25.26 -7.82
N ARG A 352 6.03 25.76 -7.34
CA ARG A 352 7.22 24.93 -7.16
C ARG A 352 7.04 23.97 -5.98
N ARG A 353 7.59 22.78 -6.15
CA ARG A 353 7.43 21.67 -5.19
C ARG A 353 8.77 21.28 -4.59
N TYR A 354 8.81 21.13 -3.27
CA TYR A 354 10.00 20.74 -2.52
C TYR A 354 9.66 19.56 -1.60
N GLU A 355 10.40 18.46 -1.75
CA GLU A 355 10.33 17.32 -0.82
C GLU A 355 11.33 17.52 0.30
N ARG A 356 10.89 17.33 1.55
CA ARG A 356 11.77 17.35 2.72
C ARG A 356 11.44 16.22 3.69
N ILE A 357 12.49 15.72 4.33
CA ILE A 357 12.39 14.82 5.48
C ILE A 357 12.68 15.69 6.71
N CYS A 358 11.66 15.94 7.52
CA CYS A 358 11.76 16.65 8.79
C CYS A 358 11.95 15.63 9.92
N SER A 359 13.20 15.45 10.38
CA SER A 359 13.55 14.49 11.43
C SER A 359 13.50 15.06 12.85
N GLN A 360 13.15 16.33 13.07
CA GLN A 360 13.06 16.91 14.42
C GLN A 360 11.92 17.92 14.59
N ILE A 361 11.36 17.94 15.81
CA ILE A 361 10.53 19.01 16.37
C ILE A 361 11.40 20.28 16.42
N THR A 362 11.38 21.08 15.36
CA THR A 362 11.92 22.44 15.43
C THR A 362 10.76 23.43 15.39
N SER A 363 10.51 24.03 16.55
CA SER A 363 9.86 25.33 16.63
C SER A 363 10.63 26.35 15.79
N ALA A 364 9.88 27.14 15.01
CA ALA A 364 10.32 28.24 14.15
C ALA A 364 10.94 27.85 12.79
N PHE A 365 10.09 27.91 11.75
CA PHE A 365 10.54 28.24 10.40
C PHE A 365 10.64 29.77 10.30
N THR A 366 11.85 30.32 10.29
CA THR A 366 12.10 31.66 9.76
C THR A 366 12.77 31.48 8.41
N VAL A 367 12.04 31.76 7.33
CA VAL A 367 12.60 31.85 5.98
C VAL A 367 13.40 33.15 5.90
N LYS A 368 14.71 33.07 5.64
CA LYS A 368 15.49 34.22 5.14
C LYS A 368 15.69 34.03 3.64
N TYR A 369 15.42 35.11 2.92
CA TYR A 369 15.39 35.27 1.46
C TYR A 369 16.67 34.85 0.75
#